data_AF-A0AAW0FLA9-F1
#
_entry.id   AF-A0AAW0FLA9-F1
#
_cell.length_a   1.000
_cell.length_b   1.000
_cell.length_c   1.000
_cell.angle_alpha   90.00
_cell.angle_beta   90.00
_cell.angle_gamma   90.00
#
_symmetry.space_group_name_H-M   'P 1'
#
loop_
_entity.id
_entity.type
_entity.pdbx_description
1 polymer ?
#
loop_
_entity_poly.entity_id
_entity_poly.type
_entity_poly.pdbx_seq_one_letter_code
_entity_poly.pdbx_strand_id
1 'polypeptide(L)'
;MSFPSTEVALLSPENAAVVIQTRLYVHFCETATTFWLLYDWVISLGDEIELIWTSANTPPKFLYFISRYIGLIVQFVYVTDSMPLYCRSQLIFRAVTYWVLHVSVELTLLIRIYALWNQSKKVAAMLAIAFGLEQTVATFPFH
;
A
#
# COMPACT_ATOMS: atom_id res chain seq x y z
N MET A 1 22.16 -23.08 -20.96
CA MET A 1 20.76 -22.74 -20.64
C MET A 1 20.58 -23.10 -19.17
N SER A 2 20.92 -22.16 -18.30
CA SER A 2 20.95 -22.39 -16.87
C SER A 2 19.54 -22.22 -16.35
N PHE A 3 18.86 -23.34 -16.09
CA PHE A 3 17.61 -23.34 -15.33
C PHE A 3 17.86 -22.62 -14.00
N PRO A 4 17.06 -21.60 -13.64
CA PRO A 4 17.24 -20.91 -12.38
C PRO A 4 17.00 -21.89 -11.23
N SER A 5 17.99 -21.99 -10.35
CA SER A 5 18.07 -22.88 -9.18
C SER A 5 16.86 -22.80 -8.23
N THR A 6 16.00 -21.79 -8.37
CA THR A 6 14.72 -21.63 -7.68
C THR A 6 13.63 -22.60 -8.16
N GLU A 7 13.58 -22.99 -9.43
CA GLU A 7 12.54 -23.91 -9.93
C GLU A 7 12.73 -25.34 -9.40
N VAL A 8 13.98 -25.79 -9.25
CA VAL A 8 14.31 -27.14 -8.73
C VAL A 8 14.04 -27.25 -7.23
N ALA A 9 14.25 -26.17 -6.46
CA ALA A 9 13.93 -26.13 -5.03
C ALA A 9 12.42 -26.12 -4.74
N LEU A 10 11.62 -25.57 -5.66
CA LEU A 10 10.15 -25.52 -5.56
C LEU A 10 9.46 -26.83 -5.99
N LEU A 11 10.14 -27.72 -6.69
CA LEU A 11 9.62 -29.04 -7.09
C LEU A 11 9.64 -30.09 -5.97
N SER A 12 10.20 -29.78 -4.79
CA SER A 12 9.94 -30.61 -3.60
C SER A 12 8.46 -30.50 -3.24
N PRO A 13 7.72 -31.63 -3.12
CA PRO A 13 6.27 -31.61 -2.90
C PRO A 13 5.85 -30.85 -1.64
N GLU A 14 6.74 -30.76 -0.64
CA GLU A 14 6.53 -29.97 0.58
C GLU A 14 6.51 -28.46 0.31
N ASN A 15 7.41 -27.95 -0.53
CA ASN A 15 7.53 -26.53 -0.85
C ASN A 15 6.40 -26.09 -1.80
N ALA A 16 6.01 -26.96 -2.73
CA ALA A 16 4.89 -26.70 -3.63
C ALA A 16 3.57 -26.51 -2.88
N ALA A 17 3.28 -27.36 -1.88
CA ALA A 17 2.07 -27.23 -1.06
C ALA A 17 2.02 -25.92 -0.29
N VAL A 18 3.15 -25.50 0.31
CA VAL A 18 3.27 -24.24 1.06
C VAL A 18 3.05 -23.04 0.16
N VAL A 19 3.61 -23.03 -1.06
CA VAL A 19 3.44 -21.93 -2.01
C VAL A 19 1.99 -21.80 -2.46
N ILE A 20 1.32 -22.93 -2.75
CA ILE A 20 -0.09 -22.93 -3.16
C ILE A 20 -1.00 -22.44 -2.03
N GLN A 21 -0.76 -22.90 -0.80
CA GLN A 21 -1.50 -22.44 0.38
C GLN A 21 -1.32 -20.93 0.58
N THR A 22 -0.07 -20.46 0.59
CA THR A 22 0.26 -19.04 0.76
C THR A 22 -0.44 -18.20 -0.30
N ARG A 23 -0.45 -18.65 -1.57
CA ARG A 23 -1.12 -17.96 -2.67
C ARG A 23 -2.62 -17.83 -2.44
N LEU A 24 -3.28 -18.92 -2.04
CA LEU A 24 -4.72 -18.89 -1.76
C LEU A 24 -5.05 -17.91 -0.63
N TYR A 25 -4.31 -17.94 0.48
CA TYR A 25 -4.49 -16.99 1.58
C TYR A 25 -4.32 -15.54 1.13
N VAL A 26 -3.29 -15.25 0.34
CA VAL A 26 -3.04 -13.91 -0.20
C VAL A 26 -4.22 -13.45 -1.08
N HIS A 27 -4.74 -14.29 -1.97
CA HIS A 27 -5.90 -13.94 -2.81
C HIS A 27 -7.17 -13.65 -2.00
N PHE A 28 -7.44 -14.44 -0.96
CA PHE A 28 -8.56 -14.18 -0.06
C PHE A 28 -8.39 -12.85 0.69
N CYS A 29 -7.18 -12.58 1.20
CA CYS A 29 -6.90 -11.31 1.85
C CYS A 29 -6.99 -10.12 0.89
N GLU A 30 -6.49 -10.26 -0.34
CA GLU A 30 -6.50 -9.20 -1.36
C GLU A 30 -7.93 -8.85 -1.79
N THR A 31 -8.77 -9.87 -2.02
CA THR A 31 -10.19 -9.66 -2.34
C THR A 31 -10.94 -9.02 -1.18
N ALA A 32 -10.80 -9.54 0.05
CA ALA A 32 -11.42 -8.96 1.24
C ALA A 32 -10.98 -7.50 1.47
N THR A 33 -9.70 -7.20 1.29
CA THR A 33 -9.13 -5.85 1.38
C THR A 33 -9.74 -4.94 0.32
N THR A 34 -9.92 -5.43 -0.91
CA THR A 34 -10.58 -4.67 -1.99
C THR A 34 -12.00 -4.28 -1.62
N PHE A 35 -12.79 -5.24 -1.13
CA PHE A 35 -14.15 -4.98 -0.68
C PHE A 35 -14.20 -3.96 0.46
N TRP A 36 -13.28 -4.09 1.42
CA TRP A 36 -13.18 -3.14 2.54
C TRP A 36 -12.84 -1.73 2.07
N LEU A 37 -11.85 -1.59 1.19
CA LEU A 37 -11.46 -0.31 0.59
C LEU A 37 -12.59 0.31 -0.24
N LEU A 38 -13.32 -0.48 -1.02
CA LEU A 38 -14.47 -0.02 -1.78
C LEU A 38 -15.60 0.45 -0.84
N TYR A 39 -15.87 -0.30 0.22
CA TYR A 39 -16.87 0.07 1.21
C TYR A 39 -16.53 1.40 1.91
N ASP A 40 -15.28 1.55 2.35
CA ASP A 40 -14.77 2.78 2.95
C ASP A 40 -14.85 3.97 1.96
N TRP A 41 -14.57 3.73 0.68
CA TRP A 41 -14.74 4.74 -0.38
C TRP A 41 -16.20 5.17 -0.54
N VAL A 42 -17.12 4.22 -0.70
CA VAL A 42 -18.55 4.51 -0.89
C VAL A 42 -19.13 5.29 0.29
N ILE A 43 -18.78 4.93 1.53
CA ILE A 43 -19.36 5.61 2.71
C ILE A 43 -18.83 7.04 2.84
N SER A 44 -17.55 7.26 2.56
CA SER A 44 -16.95 8.59 2.64
C SER A 44 -17.25 9.50 1.45
N LEU A 45 -17.69 8.95 0.31
CA LEU A 45 -18.02 9.71 -0.89
C LEU A 45 -19.11 10.76 -0.63
N GLY A 46 -20.08 10.46 0.23
CA GLY A 46 -21.14 11.40 0.60
C GLY A 46 -20.56 12.66 1.25
N ASP A 47 -19.73 12.47 2.26
CA ASP A 47 -19.05 13.56 2.96
C ASP A 47 -18.04 14.27 2.05
N GLU A 48 -17.36 13.53 1.17
CA GLU A 48 -16.43 14.09 0.19
C GLU A 48 -17.14 15.01 -0.80
N ILE A 49 -18.29 14.62 -1.36
CA ILE A 49 -19.00 15.47 -2.32
C ILE A 49 -19.42 16.78 -1.65
N GLU A 50 -19.92 16.73 -0.42
CA GLU A 50 -20.38 17.92 0.30
C GLU A 50 -19.24 18.83 0.78
N LEU A 51 -18.13 18.27 1.28
CA LEU A 51 -17.00 19.07 1.77
C LEU A 51 -15.98 19.44 0.68
N ILE A 52 -15.74 18.56 -0.30
CA ILE A 52 -14.68 18.73 -1.32
C ILE A 52 -15.16 19.54 -2.51
N TRP A 53 -16.38 19.32 -3.01
CA TRP A 53 -16.86 20.08 -4.18
C TRP A 53 -17.23 21.53 -3.83
N THR A 54 -17.47 21.80 -2.54
CA THR A 54 -17.94 23.12 -2.08
C THR A 54 -16.84 23.97 -1.41
N SER A 55 -15.66 23.40 -1.12
CA SER A 55 -14.58 24.08 -0.36
C SER A 55 -13.29 24.28 -1.17
N ALA A 56 -12.54 25.35 -0.86
CA ALA A 56 -11.34 25.81 -1.56
C ALA A 56 -10.23 24.74 -1.72
N ASN A 57 -9.53 24.79 -2.86
CA ASN A 57 -8.49 23.87 -3.29
C ASN A 57 -7.29 23.81 -2.32
N THR A 58 -7.32 22.90 -1.35
CA THR A 58 -6.21 22.68 -0.43
C THR A 58 -5.36 21.48 -0.90
N PRO A 59 -4.02 21.59 -0.97
CA PRO A 59 -3.12 20.51 -1.41
C PRO A 59 -3.32 19.12 -0.74
N PRO A 60 -3.78 19.01 0.52
CA PRO A 60 -4.18 17.73 1.12
C PRO A 60 -5.22 16.94 0.32
N LYS A 61 -6.13 17.61 -0.42
CA LYS A 61 -7.13 16.93 -1.27
C LYS A 61 -6.48 16.07 -2.33
N PHE A 62 -5.44 16.58 -2.99
CA PHE A 62 -4.82 15.89 -4.11
C PHE A 62 -4.05 14.65 -3.66
N LEU A 63 -3.36 14.73 -2.53
CA LEU A 63 -2.68 13.58 -1.93
C LEU A 63 -3.66 12.50 -1.46
N TYR A 64 -4.81 12.91 -0.92
CA TYR A 64 -5.84 11.98 -0.49
C TYR A 64 -6.49 11.26 -1.69
N PHE A 65 -6.76 11.98 -2.78
CA PHE A 65 -7.22 11.38 -4.03
C PHE A 65 -6.18 10.41 -4.61
N ILE A 66 -4.91 10.80 -4.66
CA ILE A 66 -3.85 9.94 -5.18
C ILE A 66 -3.73 8.66 -4.36
N SER A 67 -3.68 8.76 -3.03
CA SER A 67 -3.50 7.57 -2.17
C SER A 67 -4.63 6.56 -2.34
N ARG A 68 -5.86 7.06 -2.46
CA ARG A 68 -7.06 6.24 -2.50
C ARG A 68 -7.34 5.64 -3.88
N TYR A 69 -7.23 6.45 -4.93
CA TYR A 69 -7.49 5.98 -6.29
C TYR A 69 -6.33 5.10 -6.80
N ILE A 70 -5.08 5.44 -6.48
CA ILE A 70 -3.95 4.54 -6.80
C ILE A 70 -4.08 3.24 -6.00
N GLY A 71 -4.43 3.30 -4.70
CA GLY A 71 -4.67 2.11 -3.90
C GLY A 71 -5.75 1.20 -4.46
N LEU A 72 -6.89 1.75 -4.87
CA LEU A 72 -7.98 1.00 -5.49
C LEU A 72 -7.57 0.38 -6.83
N ILE A 73 -6.90 1.13 -7.71
CA ILE A 73 -6.42 0.63 -9.01
C ILE A 73 -5.40 -0.49 -8.80
N VAL A 74 -4.45 -0.31 -7.89
CA VAL A 74 -3.43 -1.30 -7.57
C VAL A 74 -4.05 -2.56 -7.00
N GLN A 75 -5.00 -2.43 -6.08
CA GLN A 75 -5.68 -3.57 -5.48
C GLN A 75 -6.50 -4.36 -6.51
N PHE A 76 -7.14 -3.66 -7.45
CA PHE A 76 -7.84 -4.29 -8.56
C PHE A 76 -6.90 -5.05 -9.50
N VAL A 77 -5.70 -4.50 -9.76
CA VAL A 77 -4.64 -5.19 -10.51
C VAL A 77 -4.16 -6.45 -9.79
N TYR A 78 -4.11 -6.46 -8.45
CA TYR A 78 -3.76 -7.66 -7.69
C TYR A 78 -4.82 -8.75 -7.76
N VAL A 79 -6.09 -8.39 -7.53
CA VAL A 79 -7.20 -9.36 -7.57
C VAL A 79 -7.37 -10.01 -8.95
N THR A 80 -7.11 -9.26 -10.03
CA THR A 80 -7.27 -9.77 -11.40
C THR A 80 -6.10 -10.66 -11.85
N ASP A 81 -5.03 -10.75 -11.04
CA ASP A 81 -3.78 -11.46 -11.35
C ASP A 81 -3.32 -11.25 -12.80
N SER A 82 -3.47 -10.01 -13.28
CA SER A 82 -3.29 -9.63 -14.69
C SER A 82 -1.84 -9.76 -15.16
N MET A 83 -0.89 -10.04 -14.25
CA MET A 83 0.54 -10.17 -14.54
C MET A 83 1.07 -11.58 -14.20
N PRO A 84 2.00 -12.12 -15.02
CA PRO A 84 2.54 -13.46 -14.81
C PRO A 84 3.42 -13.54 -13.55
N LEU A 85 3.11 -14.55 -12.71
CA LEU A 85 3.57 -14.78 -11.32
C LEU A 85 5.08 -14.75 -11.04
N TYR A 86 5.94 -14.68 -12.04
CA TYR A 86 7.39 -14.85 -11.90
C TYR A 86 8.21 -13.81 -12.68
N CYS A 87 7.60 -12.69 -13.06
CA CYS A 87 8.35 -11.60 -13.65
C CYS A 87 8.94 -10.68 -12.58
N ARG A 88 10.23 -10.33 -12.73
CA ARG A 88 10.92 -9.30 -11.93
C ARG A 88 10.12 -7.99 -11.88
N SER A 89 9.39 -7.67 -12.93
CA SER A 89 8.50 -6.52 -13.01
C SER A 89 7.36 -6.57 -11.98
N GLN A 90 6.74 -7.72 -11.72
CA GLN A 90 5.65 -7.85 -10.75
C GLN A 90 6.17 -7.65 -9.32
N LEU A 91 7.36 -8.16 -9.00
CA LEU A 91 7.98 -7.92 -7.70
C LEU A 91 8.30 -6.44 -7.48
N ILE A 92 8.90 -5.78 -8.49
CA ILE A 92 9.18 -4.33 -8.43
C ILE A 92 7.88 -3.54 -8.31
N PHE A 93 6.86 -3.89 -9.09
CA PHE A 93 5.56 -3.23 -9.03
C PHE A 93 4.92 -3.38 -7.65
N ARG A 94 4.95 -4.58 -7.06
CA ARG A 94 4.50 -4.84 -5.69
C ARG A 94 5.24 -4.02 -4.65
N ALA A 95 6.57 -3.97 -4.73
CA ALA A 95 7.38 -3.18 -3.81
C ALA A 95 7.10 -1.68 -3.94
N VAL A 96 7.08 -1.15 -5.16
CA VAL A 96 6.86 0.29 -5.43
C VAL A 96 5.49 0.72 -4.95
N THR A 97 4.44 -0.03 -5.29
CA THR A 97 3.08 0.32 -4.88
C THR A 97 2.88 0.21 -3.37
N TYR A 98 3.45 -0.80 -2.71
CA TYR A 98 3.47 -0.90 -1.26
C TYR A 98 4.09 0.36 -0.63
N TRP A 99 5.28 0.76 -1.10
CA TRP A 99 5.97 1.97 -0.63
C TRP A 99 5.13 3.24 -0.82
N VAL A 100 4.54 3.42 -2.01
CA VAL A 100 3.70 4.58 -2.33
C VAL A 100 2.49 4.66 -1.40
N LEU A 101 1.80 3.54 -1.18
CA LEU A 101 0.62 3.50 -0.31
C LEU A 101 0.99 3.77 1.14
N HIS A 102 2.06 3.16 1.62
CA HIS A 102 2.55 3.34 2.99
C HIS A 102 2.87 4.80 3.29
N VAL A 103 3.70 5.45 2.46
CA VAL A 103 4.04 6.87 2.59
C VAL A 103 2.79 7.76 2.52
N SER A 104 1.83 7.41 1.68
CA SER A 104 0.61 8.19 1.51
C SER A 104 -0.29 8.17 2.75
N VAL A 105 -0.41 7.00 3.39
CA VAL A 105 -1.20 6.83 4.63
C VAL A 105 -0.58 7.65 5.75
N GLU A 106 0.74 7.60 5.89
CA GLU A 106 1.45 8.33 6.94
C GLU A 106 1.40 9.83 6.72
N LEU A 107 1.55 10.28 5.48
CA LEU A 107 1.44 11.70 5.18
C LEU A 107 0.03 12.22 5.48
N THR A 108 -1.01 11.41 5.24
CA THR A 108 -2.38 11.73 5.64
C THR A 108 -2.51 11.83 7.16
N LEU A 109 -1.90 10.90 7.91
CA LEU A 109 -1.86 10.92 9.37
C LEU A 109 -1.13 12.17 9.90
N LEU A 110 0.02 12.52 9.30
CA LEU A 110 0.82 13.70 9.64
C LEU A 110 0.02 14.99 9.43
N ILE A 111 -0.69 15.12 8.31
CA ILE A 111 -1.54 16.29 8.03
C ILE A 111 -2.65 16.42 9.07
N ARG A 112 -3.30 15.31 9.43
CA ARG A 112 -4.37 15.29 10.45
C ARG A 112 -3.84 15.68 11.83
N ILE A 113 -2.71 15.14 12.25
CA ILE A 113 -2.06 15.50 13.52
C ILE A 113 -1.61 16.97 13.51
N TYR A 114 -1.06 17.43 12.39
CA TYR A 114 -0.64 18.83 12.22
C TYR A 114 -1.81 19.80 12.36
N ALA A 115 -2.97 19.47 11.81
CA ALA A 115 -4.20 20.25 11.96
C ALA A 115 -4.69 20.25 13.42
N LEU A 116 -4.67 19.09 14.09
CA LEU A 116 -5.08 18.95 15.49
C LEU A 116 -4.16 19.72 16.46
N TRP A 117 -2.87 19.79 16.16
CA TRP A 117 -1.85 20.43 17.00
C TRP A 117 -1.59 21.90 16.66
N ASN A 118 -2.61 22.58 16.13
CA ASN A 118 -2.58 24.01 15.79
C ASN A 118 -1.33 24.41 14.98
N GLN A 119 -0.98 23.61 13.97
CA GLN A 119 0.14 23.88 13.05
C GLN A 119 1.55 23.90 13.67
N SER A 120 1.74 23.27 14.84
CA SER A 120 3.06 23.16 15.48
C SER A 120 3.99 22.25 14.68
N LYS A 121 4.97 22.87 13.98
CA LYS A 121 5.96 22.16 13.13
C LYS A 121 6.84 21.15 13.90
N LYS A 122 6.94 21.29 15.23
CA LYS A 122 7.75 20.40 16.08
C LYS A 122 7.20 18.98 16.13
N VAL A 123 5.88 18.83 16.20
CA VAL A 123 5.20 17.52 16.27
C VAL A 123 5.29 16.81 14.93
N ALA A 124 5.10 17.55 13.83
CA ALA A 124 5.29 17.02 12.48
C ALA A 124 6.73 16.55 12.23
N ALA A 125 7.73 17.34 12.65
CA ALA A 125 9.14 16.95 12.52
C ALA A 125 9.49 15.71 13.34
N MET A 126 8.98 15.61 14.59
CA MET A 126 9.18 14.43 15.43
C MET A 126 8.62 13.17 14.79
N LEU A 127 7.39 13.23 14.26
CA LEU A 127 6.75 12.08 13.62
C LEU A 127 7.42 11.70 12.29
N ALA A 128 7.85 12.69 11.50
CA ALA A 128 8.59 12.43 10.27
C ALA A 128 9.97 11.79 10.54
N ILE A 129 10.64 12.18 11.62
CA ILE A 129 11.90 11.55 12.06
C ILE A 129 11.64 10.13 12.55
N ALA A 130 10.60 9.91 13.34
CA ALA A 130 10.22 8.57 13.82
C ALA A 130 9.93 7.63 12.64
N PHE A 131 9.19 8.11 11.64
CA PHE A 131 8.94 7.36 10.41
C PHE A 131 10.24 7.07 9.63
N GLY A 132 11.09 8.08 9.44
CA GLY A 132 12.38 7.89 8.77
C GLY A 132 13.23 6.84 9.47
N LEU A 133 13.21 6.82 10.81
CA LEU A 133 13.88 5.80 11.61
C LEU A 133 13.29 4.41 11.38
N GLU A 134 11.96 4.26 11.41
CA GLU A 134 11.30 2.98 11.11
C GLU A 134 11.72 2.42 9.75
N GLN A 135 11.74 3.27 8.72
CA GLN A 135 12.15 2.84 7.38
C GLN A 135 13.62 2.47 7.29
N THR A 136 14.50 3.19 7.99
CA THR A 136 15.91 2.81 8.05
C THR A 136 16.09 1.46 8.77
N VAL A 137 15.37 1.23 9.87
CA VAL A 137 15.42 -0.05 10.61
C VAL A 137 14.88 -1.20 9.77
N ALA A 138 13.77 -1.00 9.05
CA ALA A 138 13.19 -2.00 8.17
C ALA A 138 14.06 -2.30 6.93
N THR A 139 14.88 -1.34 6.48
CA THR A 139 15.79 -1.50 5.34
C THR A 139 17.15 -2.10 5.76
N PHE A 140 17.60 -1.87 6.99
CA PHE A 140 18.88 -2.34 7.54
C PHE A 140 18.83 -3.54 8.52
N PRO A 141 17.86 -4.48 8.52
CA PRO A 141 17.90 -5.61 9.46
C PRO A 141 18.90 -6.72 9.04
N PHE A 142 19.65 -6.54 7.95
CA PHE A 142 20.58 -7.54 7.38
C PHE A 142 22.02 -7.03 7.22
N HIS A 143 22.60 -6.47 8.27
CA HIS A 143 24.06 -6.49 8.43
C HIS A 143 24.44 -7.10 9.78
#